data_AF-A0AAN5I4B7-F1
#
_entry.id   AF-A0AAN5I4B7-F1
#
_cell.length_a   1.000
_cell.length_b   1.000
_cell.length_c   1.000
_cell.angle_alpha   90.00
_cell.angle_beta   90.00
_cell.angle_gamma   90.00
#
_symmetry.space_group_name_H-M   'P 1'
#
loop_
_entity.id
_entity.type
_entity.pdbx_description
1 polymer ?
#
loop_
_entity_poly.entity_id
_entity_poly.type
_entity_poly.pdbx_seq_one_letter_code
_entity_poly.pdbx_strand_id
1 'polypeptide(L)'
;TYYNGSFDKLVISFGEDLFELVEITQARLCQILRARKSLFRGVSFSKFSVTLRVHSVPLAFALNFTDGFEIRVLWFHINSETELQNSMRVIEIFPRTNYTFILKFQITIDKLIALPPLEEMHIIVRLSLNSDQFLQLISRHKLVHCYYASVTVNWRELKQAMKMISTQTRDRTARLCLDAAVVSNWLKSEGFSESSKVGDACREFELIRLPDQTEDSHQTSLFLRFSRCSIRIDRFDWNGGSFNNLVSMTNADRSLGYTY
;
A
#
# COMPACT_ATOMS: atom_id res chain seq x y z
N THR A 1 -31.58 -2.16 4.55
CA THR A 1 -30.27 -2.54 3.96
C THR A 1 -29.72 -3.68 4.80
N TYR A 2 -29.52 -4.84 4.19
CA TYR A 2 -29.22 -6.10 4.89
C TYR A 2 -28.03 -5.98 5.84
N TYR A 3 -28.28 -6.18 7.14
CA TYR A 3 -27.24 -6.54 8.09
C TYR A 3 -26.78 -7.95 7.71
N ASN A 4 -25.76 -8.03 6.86
CA ASN A 4 -25.04 -9.28 6.66
C ASN A 4 -24.24 -9.50 7.95
N GLY A 5 -24.79 -10.30 8.86
CA GLY A 5 -24.11 -10.71 10.09
C GLY A 5 -22.75 -11.29 9.70
N SER A 6 -21.69 -10.51 9.93
CA SER A 6 -20.32 -10.94 9.68
C SER A 6 -19.99 -12.03 10.68
N PHE A 7 -20.24 -13.29 10.30
CA PHE A 7 -19.64 -14.39 11.02
C PHE A 7 -18.12 -14.26 10.90
N ASP A 8 -17.50 -14.40 12.05
CA ASP A 8 -16.07 -14.45 12.23
C ASP A 8 -15.49 -15.66 11.48
N LYS A 9 -14.80 -15.38 10.37
CA LYS A 9 -14.30 -16.36 9.41
C LYS A 9 -12.78 -16.50 9.50
N LEU A 10 -12.28 -17.74 9.62
CA LEU A 10 -10.86 -18.05 9.46
C LEU A 10 -10.65 -18.53 8.02
N VAL A 11 -9.85 -17.79 7.27
CA VAL A 11 -9.49 -18.13 5.90
C VAL A 11 -8.02 -18.54 5.89
N ILE A 12 -7.76 -19.80 5.55
CA ILE A 12 -6.41 -20.34 5.34
C ILE A 12 -6.31 -20.67 3.85
N SER A 13 -5.32 -20.12 3.15
CA SER A 13 -5.07 -20.49 1.75
C SER A 13 -3.76 -21.26 1.58
N PHE A 14 -3.78 -22.22 0.65
CA PHE A 14 -2.62 -22.99 0.22
C PHE A 14 -2.53 -22.90 -1.31
N GLY A 15 -1.63 -22.06 -1.84
CA GLY A 15 -1.60 -21.78 -3.27
C GLY A 15 -2.85 -21.05 -3.74
N GLU A 16 -3.60 -21.63 -4.67
CA GLU A 16 -4.89 -21.13 -5.16
C GLU A 16 -6.09 -21.65 -4.34
N ASP A 17 -5.87 -22.66 -3.50
CA ASP A 17 -6.94 -23.26 -2.70
C ASP A 17 -7.26 -22.41 -1.47
N LEU A 18 -8.56 -22.21 -1.24
CA LEU A 18 -9.10 -21.42 -0.15
C LEU A 18 -9.88 -22.30 0.82
N PHE A 19 -9.42 -22.40 2.06
CA PHE A 19 -10.14 -23.04 3.15
C PHE A 19 -10.79 -21.98 4.02
N GLU A 20 -12.11 -21.87 3.91
CA GLU A 20 -12.90 -20.93 4.70
C GLU A 20 -13.66 -21.67 5.81
N LEU A 21 -13.37 -21.30 7.06
CA LEU A 21 -14.11 -21.73 8.24
C LEU A 21 -15.08 -20.63 8.64
N VAL A 22 -16.37 -20.92 8.52
CA VAL A 22 -17.46 -19.94 8.72
C VAL A 22 -17.80 -19.70 10.20
N GLU A 23 -17.36 -20.59 11.09
CA GLU A 23 -17.61 -20.45 12.53
C GLU A 23 -16.36 -20.89 13.30
N ILE A 24 -15.78 -19.94 14.03
CA ILE A 24 -14.59 -20.13 14.85
C ILE A 24 -15.01 -20.42 16.29
N THR A 25 -14.93 -21.69 16.69
CA THR A 25 -15.06 -22.11 18.09
C THR A 25 -13.71 -22.61 18.61
N GLN A 26 -13.48 -22.53 19.92
CA GLN A 26 -12.24 -23.03 20.53
C GLN A 26 -12.00 -24.52 20.24
N ALA A 27 -13.08 -25.33 20.19
CA ALA A 27 -12.99 -26.74 19.83
C ALA A 27 -12.48 -26.94 18.39
N ARG A 28 -12.98 -26.16 17.43
CA ARG A 28 -12.51 -26.18 16.03
C ARG A 28 -11.07 -25.71 15.90
N LEU A 29 -10.69 -24.64 16.61
CA LEU A 29 -9.29 -24.18 16.65
C LEU A 29 -8.36 -25.29 17.18
N CYS A 30 -8.73 -25.98 18.25
CA CYS A 30 -7.96 -27.12 18.75
C CYS A 30 -7.87 -28.27 17.74
N GLN A 31 -8.94 -28.58 17.01
CA GLN A 31 -8.91 -29.60 15.95
C GLN A 31 -7.94 -29.21 14.83
N ILE A 32 -7.94 -27.95 14.41
CA ILE A 32 -7.01 -27.43 13.39
C ILE A 32 -5.57 -27.56 13.87
N LEU A 33 -5.27 -27.19 15.13
CA LEU A 33 -3.91 -27.36 15.68
C LEU A 33 -3.47 -28.83 15.72
N ARG A 34 -4.39 -29.76 16.01
CA ARG A 34 -4.10 -31.20 15.97
C ARG A 34 -3.84 -31.67 14.53
N ALA A 35 -4.72 -31.31 13.60
CA ALA A 35 -4.56 -31.63 12.18
C ALA A 35 -3.27 -31.03 11.60
N ARG A 36 -2.90 -29.82 12.04
CA ARG A 36 -1.65 -29.15 11.65
C ARG A 36 -0.43 -29.98 12.01
N LYS A 37 -0.38 -30.54 13.22
CA LYS A 37 0.72 -31.40 13.68
C LYS A 37 0.85 -32.68 12.87
N SER A 38 -0.26 -33.23 12.36
CA SER A 38 -0.26 -34.44 11.53
C SER A 38 0.02 -34.18 10.05
N LEU A 39 -0.45 -33.07 9.50
CA LEU A 39 -0.41 -32.77 8.06
C LEU A 39 0.87 -32.06 7.62
N PHE A 40 1.50 -31.25 8.48
CA PHE A 40 2.56 -30.31 8.06
C PHE A 40 3.92 -30.56 8.69
N ARG A 41 4.29 -31.83 8.89
CA ARG A 41 5.64 -32.18 9.37
C ARG A 41 6.57 -32.30 8.15
N GLY A 42 7.46 -31.33 7.97
CA GLY A 42 8.47 -31.36 6.88
C GLY A 42 8.01 -30.78 5.53
N VAL A 43 6.96 -29.97 5.51
CA VAL A 43 6.47 -29.30 4.28
C VAL A 43 6.92 -27.83 4.27
N SER A 44 7.56 -27.39 3.18
CA SER A 44 7.90 -25.98 2.94
C SER A 44 6.92 -25.36 1.95
N PHE A 45 6.32 -24.22 2.30
CA PHE A 45 5.42 -23.48 1.41
C PHE A 45 6.16 -22.32 0.74
N SER A 46 5.96 -22.15 -0.57
CA SER A 46 6.47 -20.96 -1.29
C SER A 46 5.70 -19.69 -0.91
N LYS A 47 4.41 -19.81 -0.60
CA LYS A 47 3.53 -18.72 -0.17
C LYS A 47 2.49 -19.25 0.82
N PHE A 48 2.48 -18.68 2.01
CA PHE A 48 1.51 -18.96 3.07
C PHE A 48 0.93 -17.63 3.54
N SER A 49 -0.40 -17.52 3.56
CA SER A 49 -1.11 -16.33 4.01
C SER A 49 -2.17 -16.74 5.01
N VAL A 50 -2.06 -16.25 6.23
CA VAL A 50 -3.13 -16.34 7.22
C VAL A 50 -3.68 -14.95 7.40
N THR A 51 -4.91 -14.74 6.96
CA THR A 51 -5.64 -13.51 7.25
C THR A 51 -6.33 -13.68 8.59
N LEU A 52 -5.64 -13.28 9.66
CA LEU A 52 -6.23 -13.21 11.00
C LEU A 52 -7.15 -11.98 11.03
N ARG A 53 -8.46 -12.19 10.93
CA ARG A 53 -9.43 -11.17 11.34
C ARG A 53 -9.47 -11.20 12.87
N VAL A 54 -8.69 -10.31 13.48
CA VAL A 54 -8.26 -10.34 14.90
C VAL A 54 -9.43 -10.38 15.89
N HIS A 55 -10.63 -9.98 15.48
CA HIS A 55 -11.82 -10.07 16.33
C HIS A 55 -12.24 -11.51 16.69
N SER A 56 -11.78 -12.51 15.93
CA SER A 56 -12.29 -13.88 16.01
C SER A 56 -11.29 -14.95 16.41
N VAL A 57 -10.03 -14.75 16.05
CA VAL A 57 -8.97 -15.73 16.22
C VAL A 57 -8.03 -15.24 17.31
N PRO A 58 -7.92 -15.92 18.46
CA PRO A 58 -6.97 -15.56 19.50
C PRO A 58 -5.54 -15.56 18.96
N LEU A 59 -4.75 -14.54 19.30
CA LEU A 59 -3.31 -14.47 18.96
C LEU A 59 -2.58 -15.77 19.30
N ALA A 60 -2.88 -16.36 20.46
CA ALA A 60 -2.30 -17.62 20.90
C ALA A 60 -2.54 -18.79 19.92
N PHE A 61 -3.71 -18.86 19.28
CA PHE A 61 -3.96 -19.87 18.25
C PHE A 61 -3.08 -19.62 17.02
N ALA A 62 -3.01 -18.38 16.55
CA ALA A 62 -2.22 -18.05 15.37
C ALA A 62 -0.75 -18.45 15.56
N LEU A 63 -0.17 -18.07 16.70
CA LEU A 63 1.21 -18.42 17.05
C LEU A 63 1.44 -19.93 17.06
N ASN A 64 0.55 -20.69 17.72
CA ASN A 64 0.63 -22.15 17.75
C ASN A 64 0.46 -22.81 16.38
N PHE A 65 -0.38 -22.24 15.53
CA PHE A 65 -0.63 -22.75 14.19
C PHE A 65 0.59 -22.55 13.29
N THR A 66 1.22 -21.38 13.38
CA THR A 66 2.38 -21.01 12.57
C THR A 66 3.73 -21.48 13.13
N ASP A 67 3.75 -22.10 14.30
CA ASP A 67 4.97 -22.54 14.98
C ASP A 67 5.84 -23.44 14.08
N GLY A 68 7.04 -23.00 13.69
CA GLY A 68 7.93 -23.75 12.80
C GLY A 68 7.69 -23.55 11.29
N PHE A 69 6.81 -22.62 10.90
CA PHE A 69 6.71 -22.17 9.50
C PHE A 69 7.73 -21.08 9.18
N GLU A 70 8.32 -21.11 7.99
CA GLU A 70 9.06 -19.97 7.43
C GLU A 70 8.05 -18.98 6.82
N ILE A 71 7.79 -17.87 7.50
CA ILE A 71 6.86 -16.85 7.01
C ILE A 71 7.65 -15.71 6.37
N ARG A 72 7.53 -15.55 5.05
CA ARG A 72 8.25 -14.50 4.32
C ARG A 72 7.54 -13.15 4.32
N VAL A 73 6.20 -13.16 4.34
CA VAL A 73 5.40 -11.93 4.33
C VAL A 73 4.20 -12.07 5.27
N LEU A 74 3.93 -11.04 6.07
CA LEU A 74 2.76 -10.93 6.94
C LEU A 74 1.93 -9.70 6.57
N TRP A 75 0.63 -9.91 6.41
CA TRP A 75 -0.34 -8.89 6.01
C TRP A 75 -1.29 -8.63 7.16
N PHE A 76 -1.35 -7.38 7.62
CA PHE A 76 -2.18 -6.96 8.75
C PHE A 76 -3.25 -5.98 8.27
N HIS A 77 -4.52 -6.37 8.39
CA HIS A 77 -5.65 -5.46 8.24
C HIS A 77 -6.01 -4.93 9.63
N ILE A 78 -5.74 -3.65 9.86
CA ILE A 78 -5.81 -3.04 11.18
C ILE A 78 -6.90 -1.98 11.18
N ASN A 79 -7.97 -2.26 11.92
CA ASN A 79 -9.19 -1.46 12.06
C ASN A 79 -9.35 -0.89 13.48
N SER A 80 -8.41 -1.16 14.40
CA SER A 80 -8.40 -0.57 15.74
C SER A 80 -7.00 -0.53 16.35
N GLU A 81 -6.86 0.25 17.43
CA GLU A 81 -5.62 0.32 18.22
C GLU A 81 -5.24 -1.04 18.82
N THR A 82 -6.22 -1.81 19.32
CA THR A 82 -5.97 -3.15 19.87
C THR A 82 -5.40 -4.10 18.81
N GLU A 83 -5.92 -4.02 17.57
CA GLU A 83 -5.38 -4.80 16.45
C GLU A 83 -3.97 -4.35 16.08
N LEU A 84 -3.67 -3.06 16.16
CA LEU A 84 -2.30 -2.55 15.96
C LEU A 84 -1.36 -3.13 17.01
N GLN A 85 -1.71 -3.05 18.29
CA GLN A 85 -0.90 -3.60 19.38
C GLN A 85 -0.67 -5.10 19.26
N ASN A 86 -1.70 -5.86 18.89
CA ASN A 86 -1.58 -7.29 18.63
C ASN A 86 -0.66 -7.57 17.43
N SER A 87 -0.77 -6.79 16.36
CA SER A 87 0.11 -6.90 15.19
C SER A 87 1.57 -6.62 15.55
N MET A 88 1.83 -5.65 16.42
CA MET A 88 3.17 -5.35 16.93
C MET A 88 3.77 -6.53 17.72
N ARG A 89 2.97 -7.22 18.54
CA ARG A 89 3.42 -8.44 19.23
C ARG A 89 3.74 -9.59 18.27
N VAL A 90 3.01 -9.71 17.16
CA VAL A 90 3.31 -10.70 16.11
C VAL A 90 4.63 -10.39 15.43
N ILE A 91 4.91 -9.11 15.14
CA ILE A 91 6.17 -8.66 14.54
C ILE A 91 7.37 -9.05 15.40
N GLU A 92 7.28 -8.91 16.72
CA GLU A 92 8.34 -9.30 17.66
C GLU A 92 8.69 -10.79 17.57
N ILE A 93 7.72 -11.64 17.21
CA ILE A 93 7.89 -13.09 17.10
C ILE A 93 8.47 -13.49 15.74
N PHE A 94 8.21 -12.70 14.69
CA PHE A 94 8.65 -12.99 13.32
C PHE A 94 9.61 -11.92 12.74
N PRO A 95 10.69 -11.52 13.44
CA PRO A 95 11.45 -10.30 13.16
C PRO A 95 12.10 -10.20 11.77
N ARG A 96 12.21 -11.31 11.03
CA ARG A 96 12.84 -11.40 9.70
C ARG A 96 11.83 -11.38 8.54
N THR A 97 10.55 -11.25 8.85
CA THR A 97 9.45 -11.27 7.88
C THR A 97 9.21 -9.89 7.30
N ASN A 98 8.80 -9.80 6.04
CA ASN A 98 8.34 -8.55 5.45
C ASN A 98 6.91 -8.24 5.91
N TYR A 99 6.64 -6.99 6.29
CA TYR A 99 5.35 -6.61 6.84
C TYR A 99 4.59 -5.68 5.92
N THR A 100 3.30 -5.96 5.73
CA THR A 100 2.35 -5.10 5.03
C THR A 100 1.24 -4.69 5.98
N PHE A 101 1.07 -3.38 6.20
CA PHE A 101 0.01 -2.85 7.05
C PHE A 101 -1.06 -2.18 6.20
N ILE A 102 -2.32 -2.50 6.47
CA ILE A 102 -3.49 -1.87 5.88
C ILE A 102 -4.31 -1.24 7.00
N LEU A 103 -4.09 0.06 7.21
CA LEU A 103 -4.65 0.86 8.29
C LEU A 103 -6.01 1.45 7.89
N LYS A 104 -7.06 1.06 8.60
CA LYS A 104 -8.46 1.46 8.38
C LYS A 104 -9.06 2.19 9.59
N PHE A 105 -8.23 2.63 10.54
CA PHE A 105 -8.64 3.38 11.72
C PHE A 105 -7.79 4.64 11.91
N GLN A 106 -8.31 5.59 12.68
CA GLN A 106 -7.60 6.84 12.98
C GLN A 106 -6.41 6.56 13.89
N ILE A 107 -5.20 6.66 13.34
CA ILE A 107 -3.93 6.56 14.06
C ILE A 107 -3.28 7.94 14.16
N THR A 108 -2.63 8.24 15.28
CA THR A 108 -1.86 9.48 15.42
C THR A 108 -0.59 9.43 14.56
N ILE A 109 -0.14 10.59 14.08
CA ILE A 109 1.05 10.66 13.24
C ILE A 109 2.31 10.14 13.95
N ASP A 110 2.48 10.47 15.22
CA ASP A 110 3.63 10.01 16.00
C ASP A 110 3.69 8.47 16.07
N LYS A 111 2.53 7.82 16.24
CA LYS A 111 2.45 6.36 16.23
C LYS A 111 2.73 5.78 14.84
N LEU A 112 2.22 6.42 13.79
CA LEU A 112 2.44 6.01 12.41
C LEU A 112 3.93 6.07 12.04
N ILE A 113 4.62 7.14 12.42
CA ILE A 113 6.07 7.31 12.20
C ILE A 113 6.89 6.35 13.08
N ALA A 114 6.39 6.02 14.27
CA ALA A 114 7.05 5.07 15.18
C ALA A 114 6.97 3.61 14.71
N LEU A 115 6.08 3.26 13.77
CA LEU A 115 5.97 1.89 13.24
C LEU A 115 7.32 1.39 12.71
N PRO A 116 7.67 0.11 12.90
CA PRO A 116 8.89 -0.43 12.32
C PRO A 116 8.89 -0.26 10.79
N PRO A 117 10.05 -0.26 10.11
CA PRO A 117 10.09 -0.24 8.66
C PRO A 117 9.18 -1.34 8.07
N LEU A 118 8.36 -0.96 7.10
CA LEU A 118 7.38 -1.84 6.46
C LEU A 118 7.73 -1.99 4.99
N GLU A 119 7.41 -3.15 4.43
CA GLU A 119 7.46 -3.39 2.99
C GLU A 119 6.37 -2.57 2.30
N GLU A 120 5.14 -2.61 2.84
CA GLU A 120 4.01 -1.84 2.33
C GLU A 120 3.16 -1.27 3.47
N MET A 121 2.73 -0.02 3.31
CA MET A 121 1.82 0.65 4.23
C MET A 121 0.70 1.33 3.46
N HIS A 122 -0.53 0.91 3.73
CA HIS A 122 -1.75 1.44 3.12
C HIS A 122 -2.55 2.18 4.19
N ILE A 123 -2.76 3.48 4.00
CA ILE A 123 -3.53 4.35 4.89
C ILE A 123 -4.88 4.61 4.22
N ILE A 124 -5.91 3.91 4.69
CA ILE A 124 -7.29 3.94 4.18
C ILE A 124 -8.18 4.70 5.17
N VAL A 125 -7.68 5.81 5.69
CA VAL A 125 -8.42 6.73 6.56
C VAL A 125 -8.10 8.17 6.21
N ARG A 126 -8.98 9.07 6.63
CA ARG A 126 -8.74 10.51 6.51
C ARG A 126 -7.66 10.91 7.51
N LEU A 127 -6.47 11.16 6.99
CA LEU A 127 -5.32 11.60 7.75
C LEU A 127 -4.82 12.92 7.16
N SER A 128 -4.61 13.91 8.02
CA SER A 128 -3.91 15.14 7.62
C SER A 128 -2.42 14.93 7.87
N LEU A 129 -1.65 14.96 6.80
CA LEU A 129 -0.19 14.87 6.84
C LEU A 129 0.37 16.18 6.33
N ASN A 130 1.23 16.81 7.12
CA ASN A 130 2.11 17.83 6.57
C ASN A 130 3.25 17.15 5.80
N SER A 131 4.00 17.94 5.06
CA SER A 131 5.04 17.42 4.18
C SER A 131 6.22 16.80 4.90
N ASP A 132 6.66 17.34 6.03
CA ASP A 132 7.73 16.72 6.82
C ASP A 132 7.33 15.33 7.31
N GLN A 133 6.08 15.18 7.77
CA GLN A 133 5.53 13.89 8.19
C GLN A 133 5.45 12.92 7.01
N PHE A 134 4.95 13.37 5.86
CA PHE A 134 4.90 12.54 4.66
C PHE A 134 6.30 12.07 4.22
N LEU A 135 7.28 12.99 4.17
CA LEU A 135 8.67 12.68 3.85
C LEU A 135 9.29 11.68 4.84
N GLN A 136 9.01 11.83 6.14
CA GLN A 136 9.43 10.85 7.14
C GLN A 136 8.87 9.46 6.85
N LEU A 137 7.58 9.34 6.52
CA LEU A 137 6.97 8.05 6.18
C LEU A 137 7.65 7.42 4.94
N ILE A 138 7.80 8.18 3.85
CA ILE A 138 8.36 7.62 2.61
C ILE A 138 9.87 7.35 2.69
N SER A 139 10.59 8.01 3.60
CA SER A 139 12.00 7.69 3.86
C SER A 139 12.15 6.35 4.61
N ARG A 140 11.21 6.05 5.51
CA ARG A 140 11.25 4.89 6.41
C ARG A 140 10.69 3.62 5.77
N HIS A 141 9.55 3.72 5.09
CA HIS A 141 8.85 2.58 4.52
C HIS A 141 9.16 2.42 3.03
N LYS A 142 9.13 1.18 2.53
CA LYS A 142 9.43 0.92 1.11
C LYS A 142 8.30 1.42 0.21
N LEU A 143 7.06 1.09 0.55
CA LEU A 143 5.86 1.57 -0.14
C LEU A 143 4.93 2.25 0.87
N VAL A 144 4.51 3.48 0.55
CA VAL A 144 3.47 4.21 1.29
C VAL A 144 2.34 4.56 0.34
N HIS A 145 1.12 4.18 0.69
CA HIS A 145 -0.08 4.46 -0.10
C HIS A 145 -1.16 5.13 0.76
N CYS A 146 -1.42 6.39 0.45
CA CYS A 146 -2.43 7.23 1.09
C CYS A 146 -3.68 7.31 0.22
N TYR A 147 -4.73 6.53 0.52
CA TYR A 147 -5.95 6.45 -0.32
C TYR A 147 -6.92 7.61 -0.08
N TYR A 148 -7.15 7.94 1.20
CA TYR A 148 -8.12 8.97 1.62
C TYR A 148 -7.48 10.06 2.48
N ALA A 149 -6.15 10.02 2.63
CA ALA A 149 -5.45 11.05 3.39
C ALA A 149 -5.44 12.36 2.60
N SER A 150 -5.86 13.44 3.25
CA SER A 150 -5.62 14.79 2.75
C SER A 150 -4.17 15.11 3.09
N VAL A 151 -3.25 14.79 2.18
CA VAL A 151 -1.86 15.18 2.33
C VAL A 151 -1.76 16.62 1.85
N THR A 152 -1.57 17.56 2.76
CA THR A 152 -1.37 18.97 2.40
C THR A 152 0.09 19.13 1.98
N VAL A 153 0.35 18.84 0.71
CA VAL A 153 1.68 18.94 0.10
C VAL A 153 1.64 20.03 -0.94
N ASN A 154 2.42 21.08 -0.75
CA ASN A 154 2.63 22.05 -1.82
C ASN A 154 3.62 21.52 -2.86
N TRP A 155 3.73 22.24 -3.98
CA TRP A 155 4.55 21.78 -5.08
C TRP A 155 6.03 21.55 -4.71
N ARG A 156 6.62 22.45 -3.93
CA ARG A 156 8.02 22.37 -3.51
C ARG A 156 8.29 21.09 -2.72
N GLU A 157 7.37 20.74 -1.83
CA GLU A 157 7.47 19.55 -0.98
C GLU A 157 7.29 18.26 -1.79
N LEU A 158 6.42 18.28 -2.81
CA LEU A 158 6.26 17.14 -3.71
C LEU A 158 7.52 16.92 -4.56
N LYS A 159 8.16 17.99 -5.07
CA LYS A 159 9.51 17.89 -5.68
C LYS A 159 10.53 17.29 -4.72
N GLN A 160 10.51 17.69 -3.45
CA GLN A 160 11.41 17.14 -2.44
C GLN A 160 11.18 15.63 -2.24
N ALA A 161 9.93 15.17 -2.23
CA ALA A 161 9.59 13.75 -2.19
C ALA A 161 10.14 13.01 -3.42
N MET A 162 9.97 13.57 -4.63
CA MET A 162 10.52 13.00 -5.87
C MET A 162 12.04 12.93 -5.85
N LYS A 163 12.71 14.00 -5.40
CA LYS A 163 14.17 14.04 -5.25
C LYS A 163 14.64 12.96 -4.27
N MET A 164 13.98 12.85 -3.13
CA MET A 164 14.28 11.81 -2.17
C MET A 164 14.11 10.43 -2.79
N ILE A 165 12.99 10.12 -3.44
CA ILE A 165 12.78 8.84 -4.13
C ILE A 165 13.85 8.59 -5.20
N SER A 166 14.16 9.57 -6.04
CA SER A 166 15.14 9.45 -7.14
C SER A 166 16.58 9.17 -6.68
N THR A 167 16.94 9.58 -5.46
CA THR A 167 18.30 9.44 -4.92
C THR A 167 18.48 8.16 -4.10
N GLN A 168 17.40 7.45 -3.77
CA GLN A 168 17.49 6.19 -3.06
C GLN A 168 18.05 5.08 -3.95
N THR A 169 18.93 4.25 -3.37
CA THR A 169 19.47 3.04 -4.04
C THR A 169 18.52 1.86 -3.96
N ARG A 170 17.62 1.87 -2.98
CA ARG A 170 16.57 0.85 -2.80
C ARG A 170 15.29 1.30 -3.48
N ASP A 171 14.50 0.34 -3.92
CA ASP A 171 13.15 0.58 -4.41
C ASP A 171 12.32 1.33 -3.37
N ARG A 172 11.62 2.35 -3.83
CA ARG A 172 10.69 3.18 -3.05
C ARG A 172 9.49 3.52 -3.90
N THR A 173 8.33 3.53 -3.28
CA THR A 173 7.08 3.94 -3.90
C THR A 173 6.27 4.78 -2.95
N ALA A 174 5.79 5.93 -3.42
CA ALA A 174 4.83 6.74 -2.70
C ALA A 174 3.60 6.94 -3.58
N ARG A 175 2.41 6.72 -3.01
CA ARG A 175 1.14 6.92 -3.69
C ARG A 175 0.25 7.82 -2.85
N LEU A 176 -0.27 8.87 -3.47
CA LEU A 176 -1.11 9.85 -2.81
C LEU A 176 -2.25 10.29 -3.73
N CYS A 177 -3.42 10.48 -3.14
CA CYS A 177 -4.54 11.12 -3.83
C CYS A 177 -4.43 12.64 -3.68
N LEU A 178 -4.32 13.34 -4.80
CA LEU A 178 -4.27 14.80 -4.87
C LEU A 178 -5.48 15.33 -5.63
N ASP A 179 -5.90 16.54 -5.29
CA ASP A 179 -6.92 17.26 -6.06
C ASP A 179 -6.43 17.51 -7.50
N ALA A 180 -7.30 17.29 -8.50
CA ALA A 180 -6.90 17.40 -9.90
C ALA A 180 -6.51 18.82 -10.31
N ALA A 181 -7.13 19.86 -9.72
CA ALA A 181 -6.74 21.24 -9.99
C ALA A 181 -5.34 21.52 -9.42
N VAL A 182 -5.00 20.95 -8.26
CA VAL A 182 -3.64 21.06 -7.70
C VAL A 182 -2.61 20.43 -8.66
N VAL A 183 -2.88 19.22 -9.16
CA VAL A 183 -1.96 18.52 -10.07
C VAL A 183 -1.83 19.25 -11.41
N SER A 184 -2.92 19.70 -12.01
CA SER A 184 -2.89 20.39 -13.30
C SER A 184 -2.21 21.76 -13.20
N ASN A 185 -2.49 22.53 -12.14
CA ASN A 185 -1.82 23.81 -11.88
C ASN A 185 -0.34 23.64 -11.65
N TRP A 186 0.06 22.58 -10.95
CA TRP A 186 1.46 22.25 -10.81
C TRP A 186 2.08 21.99 -12.20
N LEU A 187 1.56 21.09 -13.02
CA LEU A 187 2.16 20.78 -14.32
C LEU A 187 2.27 22.01 -15.23
N LYS A 188 1.25 22.87 -15.22
CA LYS A 188 1.26 24.17 -15.91
C LYS A 188 2.38 25.07 -15.39
N SER A 189 2.61 25.12 -14.09
CA SER A 189 3.70 25.92 -13.48
C SER A 189 5.11 25.44 -13.84
N GLU A 190 5.26 24.18 -14.25
CA GLU A 190 6.51 23.63 -14.79
C GLU A 190 6.65 23.84 -16.30
N GLY A 191 5.61 24.31 -16.98
CA GLY A 191 5.60 24.62 -18.42
C GLY A 191 4.88 23.60 -19.30
N PHE A 192 4.30 22.55 -18.73
CA PHE A 192 3.50 21.61 -19.50
C PHE A 192 2.09 22.14 -19.77
N SER A 193 1.52 21.72 -20.90
CA SER A 193 0.16 22.10 -21.30
C SER A 193 -0.51 20.98 -22.09
N GLU A 194 -1.78 21.18 -22.47
CA GLU A 194 -2.50 20.30 -23.40
C GLU A 194 -1.78 20.11 -24.74
N SER A 195 -0.97 21.08 -25.15
CA SER A 195 -0.20 21.02 -26.41
C SER A 195 1.13 20.26 -26.30
N SER A 196 1.52 19.87 -25.09
CA SER A 196 2.75 19.10 -24.85
C SER A 196 2.68 17.72 -25.50
N LYS A 197 3.84 17.20 -25.90
CA LYS A 197 4.02 15.92 -26.60
C LYS A 197 4.93 15.00 -25.82
N VAL A 198 4.77 13.70 -26.04
CA VAL A 198 5.71 12.69 -25.51
C VAL A 198 7.13 13.03 -25.96
N GLY A 199 8.08 13.01 -25.02
CA GLY A 199 9.46 13.43 -25.19
C GLY A 199 9.72 14.89 -24.81
N ASP A 200 8.69 15.72 -24.61
CA ASP A 200 8.88 17.09 -24.16
C ASP A 200 9.55 17.11 -22.79
N ALA A 201 10.64 17.87 -22.68
CA ALA A 201 11.34 18.13 -21.44
C ALA A 201 11.06 19.56 -20.98
N CYS A 202 10.49 19.72 -19.80
CA CYS A 202 10.26 21.01 -19.16
C CYS A 202 10.97 21.03 -17.81
N ARG A 203 12.04 21.85 -17.73
CA ARG A 203 12.93 21.94 -16.56
C ARG A 203 13.53 20.57 -16.21
N GLU A 204 13.15 20.00 -15.08
CA GLU A 204 13.67 18.73 -14.55
C GLU A 204 12.78 17.52 -14.92
N PHE A 205 11.69 17.77 -15.65
CA PHE A 205 10.70 16.76 -15.99
C PHE A 205 10.76 16.41 -17.48
N GLU A 206 10.60 15.13 -17.77
CA GLU A 206 10.42 14.58 -19.11
C GLU A 206 9.02 13.94 -19.19
N LEU A 207 8.26 14.27 -20.24
CA LEU A 207 6.95 13.68 -20.49
C LEU A 207 7.11 12.35 -21.22
N ILE A 208 6.82 11.24 -20.52
CA ILE A 208 7.03 9.89 -21.05
C ILE A 208 5.81 9.38 -21.80
N ARG A 209 4.61 9.74 -21.31
CA ARG A 209 3.36 9.28 -21.90
C ARG A 209 2.23 10.25 -21.57
N LEU A 210 1.41 10.56 -22.57
CA LEU A 210 0.17 11.31 -22.42
C LEU A 210 -1.02 10.38 -22.14
N PRO A 211 -2.07 10.88 -21.45
CA PRO A 211 -3.34 10.16 -21.37
C PRO A 211 -3.89 9.94 -22.78
N ASP A 212 -4.45 8.76 -23.03
CA ASP A 212 -5.15 8.47 -24.27
C ASP A 212 -6.48 9.27 -24.27
N GLN A 213 -6.77 9.95 -25.38
CA GLN A 213 -7.96 10.79 -25.52
C GLN A 213 -9.09 10.09 -26.29
N THR A 214 -8.91 8.82 -26.66
CA THR A 214 -9.97 8.06 -27.34
C THR A 214 -11.12 7.74 -26.37
N GLU A 215 -12.37 7.93 -26.83
CA GLU A 215 -13.61 7.81 -26.03
C GLU A 215 -13.77 6.42 -25.35
N ASP A 216 -13.14 5.38 -25.91
CA ASP A 216 -13.18 4.01 -25.39
C ASP A 216 -12.00 3.65 -24.46
N SER A 217 -11.02 4.54 -24.28
CA SER A 217 -9.83 4.22 -23.52
C SER A 217 -10.02 4.45 -22.02
N HIS A 218 -9.94 3.36 -21.24
CA HIS A 218 -9.78 3.43 -19.79
C HIS A 218 -8.39 3.97 -19.36
N GLN A 219 -7.55 4.43 -20.30
CA GLN A 219 -6.15 4.81 -20.08
C GLN A 219 -5.96 6.32 -19.95
N THR A 220 -6.53 6.87 -18.88
CA THR A 220 -6.46 8.29 -18.52
C THR A 220 -5.20 8.64 -17.70
N SER A 221 -4.06 7.96 -17.94
CA SER A 221 -2.87 8.08 -17.09
C SER A 221 -1.75 8.85 -17.78
N LEU A 222 -1.28 9.91 -17.14
CA LEU A 222 -0.10 10.70 -17.54
C LEU A 222 1.15 10.09 -16.88
N PHE A 223 2.24 9.96 -17.63
CA PHE A 223 3.53 9.49 -17.11
C PHE A 223 4.62 10.53 -17.34
N LEU A 224 5.34 10.86 -16.28
CA LEU A 224 6.44 11.80 -16.28
C LEU A 224 7.67 11.12 -15.66
N ARG A 225 8.85 11.64 -15.96
CA ARG A 225 10.10 11.26 -15.31
C ARG A 225 10.75 12.50 -14.71
N PHE A 226 11.15 12.39 -13.44
CA PHE A 226 11.98 13.36 -12.74
C PHE A 226 13.25 12.65 -12.29
N SER A 227 14.37 12.86 -13.00
CA SER A 227 15.59 12.09 -12.78
C SER A 227 15.29 10.57 -12.81
N ARG A 228 15.68 9.80 -11.78
CA ARG A 228 15.36 8.38 -11.63
C ARG A 228 13.98 8.08 -11.04
N CYS A 229 13.15 9.10 -10.79
CA CYS A 229 11.79 8.92 -10.28
C CYS A 229 10.79 8.89 -11.45
N SER A 230 10.11 7.77 -11.63
CA SER A 230 8.94 7.64 -12.50
C SER A 230 7.70 8.13 -11.75
N ILE A 231 6.93 8.97 -12.42
CA ILE A 231 5.71 9.58 -11.88
C ILE A 231 4.55 9.14 -12.77
N ARG A 232 3.52 8.57 -12.18
CA ARG A 232 2.26 8.20 -12.84
C ARG A 232 1.12 8.94 -12.18
N ILE A 233 0.29 9.61 -12.98
CA ILE A 233 -0.87 10.35 -12.52
C ILE A 233 -2.08 9.73 -13.18
N ASP A 234 -2.91 9.04 -12.39
CA ASP A 234 -4.13 8.40 -12.88
C ASP A 234 -5.31 9.38 -12.94
N ARG A 235 -6.14 9.21 -13.98
CA ARG A 235 -7.36 10.01 -14.25
C ARG A 235 -7.05 11.49 -14.47
N PHE A 236 -5.93 11.77 -15.10
CA PHE A 236 -5.44 13.13 -15.27
C PHE A 236 -6.30 13.91 -16.29
N ASP A 237 -6.60 15.17 -15.94
CA ASP A 237 -7.30 16.13 -16.79
C ASP A 237 -6.62 17.50 -16.65
N TRP A 238 -6.23 18.09 -17.78
CA TRP A 238 -5.59 19.40 -17.86
C TRP A 238 -6.45 20.54 -17.31
N ASN A 239 -7.77 20.38 -17.33
CA ASN A 239 -8.73 21.36 -16.84
C ASN A 239 -9.09 21.18 -15.36
N GLY A 240 -8.43 20.23 -14.67
CA GLY A 240 -8.64 20.01 -13.24
C GLY A 240 -9.99 19.36 -12.95
N GLY A 241 -10.23 18.19 -13.55
CA GLY A 241 -11.50 17.45 -13.45
C GLY A 241 -12.02 17.21 -12.03
N SER A 242 -13.24 16.68 -11.92
CA SER A 242 -13.96 16.58 -10.64
C SER A 242 -13.47 15.49 -9.68
N PHE A 243 -12.49 14.68 -10.10
CA PHE A 243 -11.99 13.54 -9.32
C PHE A 243 -10.54 13.78 -8.90
N ASN A 244 -10.20 13.33 -7.69
CA ASN A 244 -8.81 13.32 -7.24
C ASN A 244 -7.96 12.41 -8.15
N ASN A 245 -6.75 12.86 -8.46
CA ASN A 245 -5.75 12.07 -9.15
C ASN A 245 -4.97 11.20 -8.15
N LEU A 246 -4.77 9.93 -8.49
CA LEU A 246 -3.80 9.10 -7.80
C LEU A 246 -2.43 9.35 -8.41
N VAL A 247 -1.56 10.03 -7.66
CA VAL A 247 -0.18 10.28 -8.03
C VAL A 247 0.71 9.22 -7.41
N SER A 248 1.39 8.45 -8.25
CA SER A 248 2.36 7.44 -7.87
C SER A 248 3.76 7.89 -8.26
N MET A 249 4.70 7.88 -7.32
CA MET A 249 6.11 8.21 -7.51
C MET A 249 6.95 6.98 -7.16
N THR A 250 7.86 6.57 -8.04
CA THR A 250 8.69 5.38 -7.79
C THR A 250 10.06 5.48 -8.45
N ASN A 251 11.11 5.02 -7.78
CA ASN A 251 12.43 4.81 -8.39
C ASN A 251 12.68 3.34 -8.77
N ALA A 252 11.71 2.47 -8.53
CA ALA A 252 11.77 1.10 -9.01
C ALA A 252 11.61 1.14 -10.53
N ASP A 253 12.59 0.62 -11.25
CA ASP A 253 12.57 0.57 -12.71
C ASP A 253 11.57 -0.49 -13.18
N ARG A 254 10.28 -0.18 -13.04
CA ARG A 254 9.17 -0.99 -13.56
C ARG A 254 8.61 -0.40 -14.85
N SER A 255 9.34 0.54 -15.44
CA SER A 255 8.85 1.42 -16.50
C SER A 255 8.71 0.76 -17.89
N LEU A 256 8.84 -0.57 -18.02
CA LEU A 256 8.62 -1.28 -19.29
C LEU A 256 7.88 -2.63 -19.19
N GLY A 257 7.38 -3.02 -18.00
CA GLY A 257 6.88 -4.37 -17.75
C GLY A 257 5.36 -4.52 -17.57
N TYR A 258 4.55 -3.53 -17.92
CA TYR A 258 3.09 -3.71 -17.96
C TYR A 258 2.68 -4.33 -19.30
N THR A 259 2.96 -5.62 -19.48
CA THR A 259 2.12 -6.45 -20.35
C THR A 259 0.75 -6.51 -19.70
N TYR A 260 -0.23 -5.84 -20.32
CA TYR A 260 -1.65 -6.07 -20.09
C TYR A 260 -2.03 -7.48 -20.52
#